data_AF-A0A3M0J1P0-F1
#
_entry.id   AF-A0A3M0J1P0-F1
#
_cell.length_a   1.000
_cell.length_b   1.000
_cell.length_c   1.000
_cell.angle_alpha   90.00
_cell.angle_beta   90.00
_cell.angle_gamma   90.00
#
_symmetry.space_group_name_H-M   'P 1'
#
loop_
_entity.id
_entity.type
_entity.pdbx_description
1 polymer ?
#
loop_
_entity_poly.entity_id
_entity_poly.type
_entity_poly.pdbx_seq_one_letter_code
_entity_poly.pdbx_strand_id
1 'polypeptide(L)'
;MKIPFTNDKIVNLPVEEFNELLSKHQLSEAQLSLIRDIRRRGKNKMAAQNCRKRKLDTILNLERDVDELRHDKSRLLREKVEFLRSIRQMKQKVQSLYQEVFGRLRDEQGRPYSPSRYALQYGSDGSVLLIPRAPAPPRRQERKQKDRRK
;
A
#
# COMPACT_ATOMS: atom_id res chain seq x y z
N MET A 1 -16.30 -56.80 -21.10
CA MET A 1 -15.54 -55.98 -22.08
C MET A 1 -14.12 -55.77 -21.55
N LYS A 2 -13.08 -56.02 -22.35
CA LYS A 2 -11.68 -55.72 -22.01
C LYS A 2 -11.20 -54.54 -22.87
N ILE A 3 -10.48 -53.59 -22.26
CA ILE A 3 -9.82 -52.48 -22.96
C ILE A 3 -8.30 -52.77 -22.95
N PRO A 4 -7.60 -52.68 -24.09
CA PRO A 4 -6.18 -53.05 -24.19
C PRO A 4 -5.21 -51.97 -23.68
N PHE A 5 -5.71 -50.95 -22.97
CA PHE A 5 -4.93 -49.79 -22.51
C PHE A 5 -5.13 -49.53 -21.03
N THR A 6 -4.11 -48.96 -20.39
CA THR A 6 -4.21 -48.49 -19.01
C THR A 6 -4.95 -47.15 -18.95
N ASN A 7 -5.60 -46.88 -17.82
CA ASN A 7 -6.23 -45.59 -17.55
C ASN A 7 -5.24 -44.43 -17.67
N ASP A 8 -3.99 -44.65 -17.26
CA ASP A 8 -2.93 -43.64 -17.34
C ASP A 8 -2.68 -43.20 -18.79
N LYS A 9 -2.47 -44.15 -19.71
CA LYS A 9 -2.31 -43.87 -21.15
C LYS A 9 -3.54 -43.15 -21.72
N ILE A 10 -4.74 -43.61 -21.36
CA ILE A 10 -6.00 -43.01 -21.84
C ILE A 10 -6.11 -41.53 -21.43
N VAL A 11 -5.72 -41.20 -20.19
CA VAL A 11 -5.90 -39.85 -19.62
C VAL A 11 -4.76 -38.88 -19.98
N ASN A 12 -3.52 -39.37 -20.02
CA ASN A 12 -2.34 -38.51 -20.08
C ASN A 12 -1.82 -38.25 -21.51
N LEU A 13 -2.09 -39.14 -22.47
CA LEU A 13 -1.60 -38.96 -23.84
C LEU A 13 -2.11 -37.64 -24.46
N PRO A 14 -1.28 -36.94 -25.27
CA PRO A 14 -1.72 -35.86 -26.16
C PRO A 14 -2.89 -36.31 -27.06
N VAL A 15 -3.64 -35.35 -27.62
CA VAL A 15 -4.86 -35.71 -28.38
C VAL A 15 -4.53 -36.43 -29.68
N GLU A 16 -3.41 -36.05 -30.30
CA GLU A 16 -2.88 -36.65 -31.53
C GLU A 16 -2.47 -38.11 -31.29
N GLU A 17 -1.59 -38.36 -30.32
CA GLU A 17 -1.14 -39.71 -29.96
C GLU A 17 -2.28 -40.60 -29.46
N PHE A 18 -3.25 -40.01 -28.76
CA PHE A 18 -4.44 -40.73 -28.32
C PHE A 18 -5.30 -41.18 -29.51
N ASN A 19 -5.52 -40.31 -30.49
CA ASN A 19 -6.27 -40.66 -31.70
C ASN A 19 -5.54 -41.71 -32.53
N GLU A 20 -4.22 -41.63 -32.64
CA GLU A 20 -3.40 -42.69 -33.25
C GLU A 20 -3.49 -44.03 -32.52
N LEU A 21 -3.48 -44.01 -31.19
CA LEU A 21 -3.62 -45.22 -30.38
C LEU A 21 -4.95 -45.92 -30.67
N LEU A 22 -6.03 -45.13 -30.78
CA LEU A 22 -7.36 -45.63 -31.09
C LEU A 22 -7.47 -46.17 -32.51
N SER A 23 -6.85 -45.52 -33.51
CA SER A 23 -6.92 -45.95 -34.91
C SER A 23 -6.12 -47.25 -35.18
N LYS A 24 -5.04 -47.49 -34.42
CA LYS A 24 -4.22 -48.72 -34.53
C LYS A 24 -4.91 -49.98 -33.98
N HIS A 25 -6.02 -49.84 -33.25
CA HIS A 25 -6.73 -50.98 -32.63
C HIS A 25 -8.14 -51.13 -33.20
N GLN A 26 -8.53 -52.36 -33.55
CA GLN A 26 -9.92 -52.66 -33.91
C GLN A 26 -10.77 -52.70 -32.64
N LEU A 27 -11.42 -51.57 -32.34
CA LEU A 27 -12.26 -51.37 -31.15
C LEU A 27 -13.73 -51.24 -31.57
N SER A 28 -14.64 -51.82 -30.78
CA SER A 28 -16.07 -51.60 -30.98
C SER A 28 -16.49 -50.19 -30.55
N GLU A 29 -17.64 -49.74 -31.05
CA GLU A 29 -18.21 -48.44 -30.66
C GLU A 29 -18.39 -48.30 -29.14
N ALA A 30 -18.85 -49.37 -28.48
CA ALA A 30 -19.00 -49.41 -27.04
C ALA A 30 -17.65 -49.26 -26.30
N GLN A 31 -16.58 -49.87 -26.81
CA GLN A 31 -15.22 -49.69 -26.25
C GLN A 31 -14.71 -48.26 -26.47
N LEU A 32 -14.91 -47.69 -27.66
CA LEU A 32 -14.52 -46.31 -27.97
C LEU A 32 -15.24 -45.30 -27.07
N SER A 33 -16.55 -45.48 -26.86
CA SER A 33 -17.36 -44.65 -25.95
C SER A 33 -16.81 -44.72 -24.52
N LEU A 34 -16.55 -45.93 -24.02
CA LEU A 34 -15.99 -46.13 -22.69
C LEU A 34 -14.60 -45.49 -22.53
N ILE A 35 -13.70 -45.65 -23.50
CA ILE A 35 -12.35 -45.06 -23.46
C ILE A 35 -12.41 -43.53 -23.44
N ARG A 36 -13.25 -42.92 -24.28
CA ARG A 36 -13.45 -41.46 -24.29
C ARG A 36 -14.03 -40.97 -22.96
N ASP A 37 -14.97 -41.70 -22.38
CA ASP A 37 -15.56 -41.32 -21.10
C ASP A 37 -14.56 -41.46 -19.93
N ILE A 38 -13.71 -42.49 -19.93
CA ILE A 38 -12.58 -42.61 -18.99
C ILE A 38 -11.65 -41.40 -19.13
N ARG A 39 -11.24 -41.06 -20.36
CA ARG A 39 -10.38 -39.88 -20.62
C ARG A 39 -11.01 -38.59 -20.13
N ARG A 40 -12.29 -38.36 -20.47
CA ARG A 40 -13.07 -37.19 -20.06
C ARG A 40 -13.13 -37.06 -18.55
N ARG A 41 -13.47 -38.14 -17.83
CA ARG A 41 -13.52 -38.16 -16.36
C ARG A 41 -12.14 -37.93 -15.74
N GLY A 42 -11.10 -38.55 -16.29
CA GLY A 42 -9.71 -38.35 -15.84
C GLY A 42 -9.23 -36.91 -16.01
N LYS A 43 -9.42 -36.31 -17.19
CA LYS A 43 -9.10 -34.90 -17.46
C LYS A 43 -9.86 -33.96 -16.54
N ASN A 44 -11.17 -34.19 -16.30
CA ASN A 44 -11.96 -33.38 -15.37
C ASN A 44 -11.45 -33.47 -13.93
N LYS A 45 -11.04 -34.67 -13.48
CA LYS A 45 -10.44 -34.84 -12.16
C LYS A 45 -9.16 -34.01 -12.01
N MET A 46 -8.27 -34.06 -13.01
CA MET A 46 -7.04 -33.26 -13.00
C MET A 46 -7.32 -31.75 -13.08
N ALA A 47 -8.29 -31.34 -13.91
CA ALA A 47 -8.69 -29.94 -14.01
C ALA A 47 -9.21 -29.40 -12.68
N ALA A 48 -10.03 -30.17 -11.97
CA ALA A 48 -10.52 -29.82 -10.64
C ALA A 48 -9.37 -29.71 -9.62
N GLN A 49 -8.42 -30.63 -9.64
CA GLN A 49 -7.23 -30.58 -8.79
C GLN A 49 -6.37 -29.34 -9.09
N ASN A 50 -6.10 -29.05 -10.36
CA ASN A 50 -5.32 -27.87 -10.77
C ASN A 50 -6.06 -26.56 -10.45
N CYS A 51 -7.39 -26.54 -10.54
CA CYS A 51 -8.19 -25.40 -10.12
C CYS A 51 -8.06 -25.15 -8.60
N ARG A 52 -8.20 -26.22 -7.79
CA ARG A 52 -8.02 -26.14 -6.33
C ARG A 52 -6.60 -25.71 -5.95
N LYS A 53 -5.58 -26.28 -6.62
CA LYS A 53 -4.17 -25.91 -6.42
C LYS A 53 -3.96 -24.42 -6.70
N ARG A 54 -4.36 -23.94 -7.89
CA ARG A 54 -4.24 -22.51 -8.23
C ARG A 54 -4.96 -21.61 -7.23
N LYS A 55 -6.17 -21.98 -6.80
CA LYS A 55 -6.91 -21.20 -5.79
C LYS A 55 -6.15 -21.13 -4.46
N LEU A 56 -5.59 -22.25 -3.99
CA LEU A 56 -4.78 -22.30 -2.78
C LEU A 56 -3.52 -21.43 -2.93
N ASP A 57 -2.80 -21.57 -4.03
CA ASP A 57 -1.60 -20.78 -4.32
C ASP A 57 -1.91 -19.28 -4.32
N THR A 58 -3.05 -18.86 -4.90
CA THR A 58 -3.51 -17.46 -4.84
C THR A 58 -3.80 -17.00 -3.42
N ILE A 59 -4.48 -17.83 -2.61
CA ILE A 59 -4.77 -17.50 -1.21
C ILE A 59 -3.46 -17.29 -0.43
N LEU A 60 -2.51 -18.22 -0.55
CA LEU A 60 -1.23 -18.15 0.15
C LEU A 60 -0.40 -16.92 -0.27
N ASN A 61 -0.42 -16.56 -1.55
CA ASN A 61 0.25 -15.35 -2.02
C ASN A 61 -0.41 -14.09 -1.45
N LEU A 62 -1.74 -14.02 -1.48
CA LEU A 62 -2.47 -12.88 -0.91
C LEU A 62 -2.23 -12.73 0.60
N GLU A 63 -2.16 -13.84 1.34
CA GLU A 63 -1.83 -13.81 2.77
C GLU A 63 -0.44 -13.20 3.01
N ARG A 64 0.56 -13.60 2.20
CA ARG A 64 1.90 -13.02 2.27
C ARG A 64 1.90 -11.53 1.94
N ASP A 65 1.25 -11.13 0.86
CA ASP A 65 1.18 -9.72 0.43
C ASP A 65 0.53 -8.85 1.53
N VAL A 66 -0.53 -9.37 2.18
CA VAL A 66 -1.17 -8.67 3.30
C VAL A 66 -0.23 -8.50 4.48
N ASP A 67 0.56 -9.52 4.81
CA ASP A 67 1.52 -9.44 5.92
C ASP A 67 2.68 -8.50 5.61
N GLU A 68 3.18 -8.48 4.37
CA GLU A 68 4.17 -7.50 3.91
C GLU A 68 3.62 -6.07 4.02
N LEU A 69 2.39 -5.83 3.54
CA LEU A 69 1.73 -4.52 3.65
C LEU A 69 1.53 -4.08 5.11
N ARG A 70 1.23 -5.01 6.03
CA ARG A 70 1.14 -4.73 7.47
C ARG A 70 2.49 -4.34 8.06
N HIS A 71 3.56 -5.02 7.65
CA HIS A 71 4.91 -4.69 8.08
C HIS A 71 5.31 -3.29 7.61
N ASP A 72 5.09 -2.98 6.33
CA ASP A 72 5.40 -1.67 5.75
C ASP A 72 4.58 -0.56 6.38
N LYS A 73 3.28 -0.76 6.60
CA LYS A 73 2.45 0.20 7.33
C LYS A 73 3.03 0.50 8.72
N SER A 74 3.46 -0.53 9.43
CA SER A 74 4.04 -0.38 10.77
C SER A 74 5.37 0.39 10.73
N ARG A 75 6.20 0.14 9.72
CA ARG A 75 7.45 0.87 9.48
C ARG A 75 7.19 2.35 9.19
N LEU A 76 6.30 2.64 8.25
CA LEU A 76 5.94 4.02 7.88
C LEU A 76 5.34 4.81 9.05
N LEU A 77 4.54 4.16 9.91
CA LEU A 77 4.01 4.80 11.12
C LEU A 77 5.12 5.18 12.11
N ARG A 78 6.14 4.33 12.28
CA ARG A 78 7.31 4.65 13.11
C ARG A 78 8.10 5.83 12.53
N GLU A 79 8.39 5.79 11.23
CA GLU A 79 9.10 6.87 10.53
C GLU A 79 8.34 8.20 10.66
N LYS A 80 7.01 8.19 10.50
CA LYS A 80 6.17 9.38 10.69
C LYS A 80 6.31 9.98 12.08
N VAL A 81 6.34 9.16 13.13
CA VAL A 81 6.53 9.64 14.51
C VAL A 81 7.89 10.31 14.68
N GLU A 82 8.96 9.70 14.15
CA GLU A 82 10.30 10.27 14.19
C GLU A 82 10.39 11.60 13.43
N PHE A 83 9.79 11.69 12.23
CA PHE A 83 9.73 12.94 11.48
C PHE A 83 9.00 14.04 12.24
N LEU A 84 7.85 13.72 12.87
CA LEU A 84 7.12 14.70 13.67
C LEU A 84 7.93 15.18 14.88
N ARG A 85 8.72 14.30 15.50
CA ARG A 85 9.64 14.66 16.59
C ARG A 85 10.74 15.59 16.07
N SER A 86 11.36 15.25 14.94
CA SER A 86 12.40 16.05 14.30
C SER A 86 11.89 17.45 13.91
N ILE A 87 10.71 17.54 13.30
CA ILE A 87 10.06 18.81 12.96
C ILE A 87 9.83 19.66 14.22
N ARG A 88 9.35 19.06 15.32
CA ARG A 88 9.13 19.77 16.58
C ARG A 88 10.44 20.32 17.14
N GLN A 89 11.49 19.52 17.17
CA GLN A 89 12.82 19.94 17.63
C GLN A 89 13.38 21.06 16.76
N MET A 90 13.25 20.97 15.43
CA MET A 90 13.71 22.02 14.52
C MET A 90 12.95 23.32 14.74
N LYS A 91 11.62 23.27 14.88
CA LYS A 91 10.80 24.44 15.21
C LYS A 91 11.24 25.09 16.52
N GLN A 92 11.54 24.31 17.55
CA GLN A 92 12.06 24.83 18.83
C GLN A 92 13.42 25.51 18.65
N LYS A 93 14.35 24.90 17.90
CA LYS A 93 15.66 25.49 17.61
C LYS A 93 15.52 26.82 16.86
N VAL A 94 14.71 26.85 15.81
CA VAL A 94 14.44 28.09 15.04
C VAL A 94 13.82 29.16 15.93
N GLN A 95 12.84 28.80 16.77
CA GLN A 95 12.22 29.75 17.69
C GLN A 95 13.22 30.32 18.72
N SER A 96 14.11 29.47 19.24
CA SER A 96 15.17 29.89 20.16
C SER A 96 16.13 30.87 19.48
N LEU A 97 16.58 30.54 18.26
CA LEU A 97 17.45 31.42 17.47
C LEU A 97 16.77 32.74 17.13
N TYR A 98 15.48 32.70 16.79
CA TYR A 98 14.69 33.92 16.56
C TYR A 98 14.68 34.81 17.80
N GLN A 99 14.41 34.25 18.98
CA GLN A 99 14.40 35.00 20.24
C GLN A 99 15.77 35.56 20.58
N GLU A 100 16.83 34.78 20.37
CA GLU A 100 18.20 35.20 20.63
C GLU A 100 18.62 36.36 19.72
N VAL A 101 18.44 36.21 18.40
CA VAL A 101 18.79 37.26 17.43
C VAL A 101 17.97 38.51 17.70
N PHE A 102 16.64 38.39 17.81
CA PHE A 102 15.77 39.53 18.07
C PHE A 102 16.10 40.24 19.39
N GLY A 103 16.37 39.46 20.45
CA GLY A 103 16.71 39.99 21.78
C GLY A 103 18.04 40.75 21.82
N ARG A 104 18.93 40.57 20.84
CA ARG A 104 20.18 41.32 20.70
C ARG A 104 20.04 42.58 19.84
N LEU A 105 18.96 42.75 19.08
CA LEU A 105 18.78 43.94 18.23
C LEU A 105 18.53 45.20 19.07
N ARG A 106 19.14 46.31 18.66
CA ARG A 106 19.00 47.64 19.29
C ARG A 106 18.72 48.71 18.24
N ASP A 107 17.94 49.72 18.59
CA ASP A 107 17.74 50.92 17.78
C ASP A 107 18.99 51.81 17.78
N GLU A 108 18.97 52.90 17.01
CA GLU A 108 20.08 53.87 16.93
C GLU A 108 20.40 54.53 18.28
N GLN A 109 19.45 54.51 19.23
CA GLN A 109 19.63 55.02 20.58
C GLN A 109 20.07 53.93 21.58
N GLY A 110 20.38 52.72 21.09
CA GLY A 110 20.82 51.59 21.91
C GLY A 110 19.71 50.89 22.69
N ARG A 111 18.43 51.16 22.41
CA ARG A 111 17.28 50.55 23.10
C ARG A 111 16.84 49.26 22.40
N PRO A 112 16.41 48.23 23.14
CA PRO A 112 15.94 46.97 22.53
C PRO A 112 14.65 47.14 21.73
N TYR A 113 14.58 46.47 20.58
CA TYR A 113 13.34 46.40 19.81
C TYR A 113 12.28 45.57 20.54
N SER A 114 11.02 46.01 20.44
CA SER A 114 9.89 45.32 21.07
C SER A 114 9.34 44.20 20.17
N PRO A 115 9.23 42.94 20.66
CA PRO A 115 8.70 41.81 19.88
C PRO A 115 7.22 41.97 19.47
N SER A 116 6.46 42.84 20.13
CA SER A 116 5.07 43.13 19.79
C SER A 116 4.94 44.17 18.67
N ARG A 117 5.97 44.98 18.45
CA ARG A 117 5.97 46.05 17.43
C ARG A 117 6.79 45.70 16.20
N TYR A 118 7.77 44.80 16.32
CA TYR A 118 8.64 44.40 15.22
C TYR A 118 8.78 42.88 15.14
N ALA A 119 9.14 42.38 13.96
CA ALA A 119 9.39 40.97 13.69
C ALA A 119 10.53 40.82 12.67
N LEU A 120 11.27 39.72 12.74
CA LEU A 120 12.17 39.33 11.66
C LEU A 120 11.38 38.66 10.53
N GLN A 121 11.67 39.05 9.29
CA GLN A 121 11.21 38.43 8.06
C GLN A 121 12.42 37.87 7.29
N TYR A 122 12.25 36.68 6.73
CA TYR A 122 13.27 36.04 5.89
C TYR A 122 12.98 36.37 4.42
N GLY A 123 13.95 36.95 3.73
CA GLY A 123 13.93 37.13 2.29
C GLY A 123 14.18 35.81 1.55
N SER A 124 13.77 35.74 0.28
CA SER A 124 14.00 34.57 -0.58
C SER A 124 15.48 34.34 -0.91
N ASP A 125 16.31 35.36 -0.73
CA ASP A 125 17.77 35.37 -0.88
C ASP A 125 18.52 34.97 0.40
N GLY A 126 17.80 34.64 1.48
CA GLY A 126 18.38 34.32 2.78
C GLY A 126 18.70 35.55 3.64
N SER A 127 18.36 36.76 3.18
CA SER A 127 18.46 37.97 4.01
C SER A 127 17.46 37.94 5.17
N VAL A 128 17.80 38.63 6.27
CA VAL A 128 16.94 38.75 7.45
C VAL A 128 16.64 40.23 7.68
N LEU A 129 15.37 40.60 7.54
CA LEU A 129 14.90 41.98 7.61
C LEU A 129 14.07 42.20 8.88
N LEU A 130 14.26 43.33 9.55
CA LEU A 130 13.41 43.75 10.67
C LEU A 130 12.24 44.57 10.13
N ILE A 131 11.01 44.07 10.32
CA ILE A 131 9.79 44.71 9.84
C ILE A 131 8.85 45.08 11.01
N PRO A 132 8.09 46.19 10.93
CA PRO A 132 7.03 46.48 11.89
C PRO A 132 5.89 45.44 11.81
N ARG A 133 5.32 45.06 12.96
CA ARG A 133 4.10 44.26 13.03
C ARG A 133 2.89 45.16 12.80
N ALA A 134 1.99 44.77 11.89
CA ALA A 134 0.69 45.42 11.75
C ALA A 134 -0.14 45.25 13.06
N PRO A 135 -0.96 46.24 13.45
CA PRO A 135 -1.86 46.10 14.59
C PRO A 135 -2.82 44.92 14.34
N ALA A 136 -2.86 43.97 15.27
CA ALA A 136 -3.76 42.83 15.17
C ALA A 136 -5.23 43.30 15.17
N PRO A 137 -6.09 42.86 14.23
CA PRO A 137 -7.51 43.17 14.29
C PRO A 137 -8.14 42.54 15.55
N PRO A 138 -9.17 43.17 16.15
CA PRO A 138 -9.81 42.67 17.35
C PRO A 138 -10.40 41.27 17.11
N ARG A 139 -10.07 40.31 17.98
CA ARG A 139 -10.60 38.94 17.95
C ARG A 139 -12.13 38.99 18.09
N ARG A 140 -12.87 38.64 17.03
CA ARG A 140 -14.31 38.34 17.11
C ARG A 140 -14.49 37.10 18.01
N GLN A 141 -15.24 37.25 19.09
CA GLN A 141 -15.67 36.13 19.92
C GLN A 141 -16.72 35.32 19.15
N GLU A 142 -16.35 34.15 18.64
CA GLU A 142 -17.31 33.19 18.09
C GLU A 142 -18.17 32.64 19.24
N ARG A 143 -19.45 33.02 19.24
CA ARG A 143 -20.46 32.45 20.15
C ARG A 143 -20.66 30.98 19.78
N LYS A 144 -20.23 30.07 20.68
CA LYS A 144 -20.52 28.63 20.58
C LYS A 144 -22.02 28.39 20.49
N GLN A 145 -22.49 27.86 19.36
CA GLN A 145 -23.84 27.34 19.21
C GLN A 145 -23.96 26.03 19.99
N LYS A 146 -24.93 25.98 20.90
CA LYS A 146 -25.16 24.87 21.83
C LYS A 146 -25.88 23.75 21.06
N ASP A 147 -25.19 22.64 20.83
CA ASP A 147 -25.75 21.42 20.22
C ASP A 147 -26.95 20.91 21.04
N ARG A 148 -28.14 20.88 20.41
CA ARG A 148 -29.33 20.19 20.92
C ARG A 148 -29.33 18.78 20.33
N ARG A 149 -28.88 17.81 21.14
CA ARG A 149 -29.16 16.38 20.90
C ARG A 149 -30.67 16.14 20.97
N LYS A 150 -31.20 15.43 19.96
CA LYS A 150 -32.37 14.57 20.06
C LYS A 150 -32.05 13.29 19.30
#